data_AF-A0A8C4NCF3-F1
#
_entry.id   AF-A0A8C4NCF3-F1
#
_cell.length_a   1.000
_cell.length_b   1.000
_cell.length_c   1.000
_cell.angle_alpha   90.00
_cell.angle_beta   90.00
_cell.angle_gamma   90.00
#
_symmetry.space_group_name_H-M   'P 1'
#
loop_
_entity.id
_entity.type
_entity.pdbx_description
1 polymer ?
#
loop_
_entity_poly.entity_id
_entity_poly.type
_entity_poly.pdbx_seq_one_letter_code
_entity_poly.pdbx_strand_id
1 'polypeptide(L)'
;MAAYKVKQDMPPPGGYGPIDFHRNLPRRGLPGVGVFAIGIGVMAFGQWKIASWNWERKRQMIEDLEAKIVLMPLMQAEKDRRILRMLRKNLEEEAVVMKDVPGWKLGENMFHSDRWHIPISGEVFNLRDKKQQTREIFGYVFSL
;
A
#
# COMPACT_ATOMS: atom_id res chain seq x y z
N MET A 1 72.89 65.71 -40.34
CA MET A 1 72.37 64.33 -40.43
C MET A 1 70.86 64.39 -40.24
N ALA A 2 70.06 64.04 -41.26
CA ALA A 2 68.60 64.06 -41.16
C ALA A 2 68.11 62.87 -40.33
N ALA A 3 67.41 63.11 -39.23
CA ALA A 3 66.90 62.06 -38.35
C ALA A 3 65.69 61.35 -38.99
N TYR A 4 65.77 60.02 -39.14
CA TYR A 4 64.67 59.18 -39.62
C TYR A 4 63.53 59.16 -38.59
N LYS A 5 62.32 59.56 -38.99
CA LYS A 5 61.14 59.59 -38.11
C LYS A 5 60.56 58.19 -37.98
N VAL A 6 60.95 57.47 -36.93
CA VAL A 6 60.36 56.17 -36.55
C VAL A 6 58.92 56.40 -36.06
N LYS A 7 57.93 55.76 -36.69
CA LYS A 7 56.54 55.73 -36.21
C LYS A 7 56.43 54.57 -35.21
N GLN A 8 56.60 54.89 -33.93
CA GLN A 8 56.45 53.93 -32.85
C GLN A 8 54.97 53.74 -32.52
N ASP A 9 54.55 52.50 -32.26
CA ASP A 9 53.21 52.24 -31.73
C ASP A 9 53.17 52.73 -30.28
N MET A 10 52.29 53.69 -30.01
CA MET A 10 52.12 54.33 -28.71
C MET A 10 50.67 54.23 -28.29
N PRO A 11 50.37 54.15 -26.97
CA PRO A 11 49.01 54.24 -26.51
C PRO A 11 48.39 55.56 -26.98
N PRO A 12 47.06 55.59 -27.21
CA PRO A 12 46.39 56.80 -27.65
C PRO A 12 46.64 57.95 -26.64
N PRO A 13 46.72 59.21 -27.11
CA PRO A 13 46.86 60.36 -26.21
C PRO A 13 45.63 60.41 -25.29
N GLY A 14 45.84 60.07 -24.01
CA GLY A 14 44.76 59.90 -23.01
C GLY A 14 44.74 58.52 -22.32
N GLY A 15 45.52 57.54 -22.82
CA GLY A 15 45.59 56.20 -22.24
C GLY A 15 44.43 55.29 -22.61
N TYR A 16 44.48 54.02 -22.18
CA TYR A 16 43.37 53.07 -22.34
C TYR A 16 42.30 53.29 -21.27
N GLY A 17 41.05 52.93 -21.61
CA GLY A 17 39.95 52.97 -20.64
C GLY A 17 40.22 52.08 -19.42
N PRO A 18 39.55 52.36 -18.29
CA PRO A 18 39.72 51.56 -17.07
C PRO A 18 39.27 50.12 -17.32
N ILE A 19 40.12 49.17 -16.95
CA ILE A 19 39.85 47.73 -17.01
C ILE A 19 39.48 47.28 -15.61
N ASP A 20 38.29 46.71 -15.45
CA ASP A 20 37.86 46.15 -14.17
C ASP A 20 38.62 44.84 -13.91
N PHE A 21 39.66 44.93 -13.09
CA PHE A 21 40.49 43.78 -12.69
C PHE A 21 39.97 43.07 -11.43
N HIS A 22 38.95 43.63 -10.77
CA HIS A 22 38.36 43.08 -9.56
C HIS A 22 37.29 42.05 -9.87
N ARG A 23 37.22 41.00 -9.05
CA ARG A 23 36.18 39.99 -9.13
C ARG A 23 34.83 40.58 -8.68
N ASN A 24 33.92 40.82 -9.61
CA ASN A 24 32.55 41.24 -9.31
C ASN A 24 31.61 40.03 -9.22
N LEU A 25 31.43 39.51 -7.99
CA LEU A 25 30.44 38.45 -7.73
C LEU A 25 29.19 39.03 -7.08
N PRO A 26 28.05 39.11 -7.79
CA PRO A 26 26.81 39.58 -7.20
C PRO A 26 26.32 38.55 -6.18
N ARG A 27 26.01 39.00 -4.96
CA ARG A 27 25.30 38.19 -3.96
C ARG A 27 23.87 37.99 -4.44
N ARG A 28 23.60 36.88 -5.11
CA ARG A 28 22.29 36.48 -5.63
C ARG A 28 21.64 35.46 -4.70
N GLY A 29 20.32 35.56 -4.52
CA GLY A 29 19.52 34.62 -3.73
C GLY A 29 18.84 35.25 -2.52
N LEU A 30 17.96 34.47 -1.89
CA LEU A 30 17.29 34.85 -0.65
C LEU A 30 18.26 34.72 0.54
N PRO A 31 18.13 35.56 1.57
CA PRO A 31 18.89 35.38 2.81
C PRO A 31 18.53 34.01 3.43
N GLY A 32 19.47 33.38 4.16
CA GLY A 32 19.27 32.04 4.73
C GLY A 32 17.99 31.94 5.59
N VAL A 33 17.69 32.98 6.37
CA VAL A 33 16.45 33.10 7.14
C VAL A 33 15.20 33.06 6.25
N GLY A 34 15.25 33.70 5.07
CA GLY A 34 14.16 33.68 4.10
C GLY A 34 13.90 32.27 3.55
N VAL A 35 14.96 31.50 3.29
CA VAL A 35 14.83 30.10 2.84
C VAL A 35 14.19 29.23 3.92
N PHE A 36 14.61 29.39 5.19
CA PHE A 36 14.00 28.66 6.31
C PHE A 36 12.54 29.05 6.55
N ALA A 37 12.21 30.34 6.48
CA ALA A 37 10.83 30.80 6.63
C ALA A 37 9.90 30.20 5.56
N ILE A 38 10.35 30.14 4.31
CA ILE A 38 9.61 29.50 3.22
C ILE A 38 9.47 28.00 3.46
N GLY A 39 10.55 27.31 3.85
CA GLY A 39 10.53 25.89 4.15
C GLY A 39 9.54 25.54 5.28
N ILE A 40 9.57 26.29 6.38
CA ILE A 40 8.64 26.12 7.49
C ILE A 40 7.20 26.43 7.06
N GLY A 41 6.99 27.48 6.27
CA GLY A 41 5.67 27.83 5.76
C GLY A 41 5.05 26.73 4.90
N VAL A 42 5.83 26.16 3.97
CA VAL A 42 5.40 25.04 3.12
C VAL A 42 5.12 23.79 3.96
N MET A 43 6.00 23.47 4.92
CA MET A 43 5.80 22.32 5.81
C MET A 43 4.55 22.47 6.68
N ALA A 44 4.35 23.63 7.32
CA ALA A 44 3.18 23.89 8.15
C ALA A 44 1.88 23.80 7.32
N PHE A 45 1.87 24.36 6.11
CA PHE A 45 0.74 24.25 5.20
C PHE A 45 0.49 22.80 4.76
N GLY A 46 1.55 22.06 4.40
CA GLY A 46 1.46 20.65 4.03
C GLY A 46 0.87 19.79 5.15
N GLN A 47 1.35 19.96 6.38
CA GLN A 47 0.83 19.25 7.54
C GLN A 47 -0.64 19.57 7.81
N TRP A 48 -1.03 20.84 7.70
CA TRP A 48 -2.44 21.24 7.84
C TRP A 48 -3.34 20.57 6.80
N LYS A 49 -2.93 20.58 5.53
CA LYS A 49 -3.68 19.91 4.44
C LYS A 49 -3.79 18.40 4.66
N ILE A 50 -2.70 17.75 5.07
CA ILE A 50 -2.69 16.31 5.37
C ILE A 50 -3.61 16.01 6.55
N ALA A 51 -3.58 16.81 7.61
CA ALA A 51 -4.45 16.63 8.77
C ALA A 51 -5.93 16.72 8.38
N SER A 52 -6.32 17.74 7.62
CA SER A 52 -7.69 17.87 7.10
C SER A 52 -8.09 16.69 6.22
N TRP A 53 -7.19 16.24 5.34
CA TRP A 53 -7.47 15.09 4.47
C TRP A 53 -7.57 13.77 5.23
N ASN A 54 -6.76 13.57 6.26
CA ASN A 54 -6.81 12.38 7.10
C ASN A 54 -8.14 12.26 7.84
N TRP A 55 -8.74 13.38 8.26
CA TRP A 55 -10.07 13.38 8.84
C TRP A 55 -11.14 12.98 7.82
N GLU A 56 -11.03 13.45 6.59
CA GLU A 56 -11.94 13.04 5.52
C GLU A 56 -11.81 11.56 5.18
N ARG A 57 -10.57 11.05 5.05
CA ARG A 57 -10.32 9.61 4.84
C ARG A 57 -10.87 8.76 5.99
N LYS A 58 -10.79 9.26 7.22
CA LYS A 58 -11.37 8.58 8.38
C LYS A 58 -12.89 8.52 8.29
N ARG A 59 -13.54 9.61 7.83
CA ARG A 59 -14.99 9.64 7.60
C ARG A 59 -15.40 8.61 6.54
N GLN A 60 -14.70 8.57 5.42
CA GLN A 60 -14.94 7.59 4.35
C GLN A 60 -14.74 6.14 4.86
N MET A 61 -13.68 5.89 5.63
CA MET A 61 -13.43 4.58 6.21
C MET A 61 -14.54 4.14 7.17
N ILE A 62 -15.10 5.08 7.94
CA ILE A 62 -16.23 4.81 8.84
C ILE A 62 -17.47 4.45 8.03
N GLU A 63 -17.78 5.20 6.96
CA GLU A 63 -18.89 4.90 6.05
C GLU A 63 -18.75 3.50 5.42
N ASP A 64 -17.55 3.15 4.94
CA ASP A 64 -17.26 1.81 4.40
C ASP A 64 -17.42 0.70 5.45
N LEU A 65 -17.03 0.96 6.70
CA LEU A 65 -17.16 0.03 7.81
C LEU A 65 -18.64 -0.16 8.20
N GLU A 66 -19.41 0.92 8.25
CA GLU A 66 -20.85 0.89 8.51
C GLU A 66 -21.57 0.09 7.43
N ALA A 67 -21.25 0.33 6.15
CA ALA A 67 -21.79 -0.45 5.04
C ALA A 67 -21.48 -1.95 5.18
N LYS A 68 -20.25 -2.29 5.60
CA LYS A 68 -19.86 -3.69 5.86
C LYS A 68 -20.60 -4.30 7.05
N ILE A 69 -20.77 -3.56 8.15
CA ILE A 69 -21.50 -4.03 9.33
C ILE A 69 -22.95 -4.38 8.96
N VAL A 70 -23.59 -3.56 8.12
CA VAL A 70 -24.97 -3.80 7.66
C VAL A 70 -25.08 -5.07 6.81
N LEU A 71 -24.10 -5.34 5.95
CA LEU A 71 -24.10 -6.52 5.07
C LEU A 71 -23.64 -7.82 5.78
N MET A 72 -22.83 -7.69 6.82
CA MET A 72 -22.25 -8.81 7.57
C MET A 72 -23.27 -9.89 8.01
N PRO A 73 -24.43 -9.60 8.60
CA PRO A 73 -25.36 -10.64 9.04
C PRO A 73 -25.90 -11.50 7.89
N LEU A 74 -26.15 -10.89 6.72
CA LEU A 74 -26.59 -11.64 5.54
C LEU A 74 -25.48 -12.56 5.04
N MET A 75 -24.26 -12.02 4.87
CA MET A 75 -23.11 -12.79 4.41
C MET A 75 -22.77 -13.94 5.38
N GLN A 76 -22.90 -13.70 6.69
CA GLN A 76 -22.69 -14.71 7.71
C GLN A 76 -23.73 -15.83 7.60
N ALA A 77 -25.02 -15.50 7.44
CA ALA A 77 -26.07 -16.50 7.28
C ALA A 77 -25.89 -17.35 6.01
N GLU A 78 -25.47 -16.74 4.90
CA GLU A 78 -25.15 -17.46 3.66
C GLU A 78 -23.94 -18.38 3.82
N LYS A 79 -22.89 -17.91 4.49
CA LYS A 79 -21.70 -18.69 4.80
C LYS A 79 -22.05 -19.90 5.67
N ASP A 80 -22.83 -19.71 6.73
CA ASP A 80 -23.24 -20.78 7.64
C ASP A 80 -24.06 -21.84 6.89
N ARG A 81 -25.03 -21.42 6.07
CA ARG A 81 -25.79 -22.33 5.18
C ARG A 81 -24.87 -23.10 4.22
N ARG A 82 -23.87 -22.42 3.63
CA ARG A 82 -22.92 -23.05 2.70
C ARG A 82 -22.08 -24.11 3.42
N ILE A 83 -21.54 -23.80 4.60
CA ILE A 83 -20.71 -24.73 5.39
C ILE A 83 -21.52 -25.95 5.82
N LEU A 84 -22.70 -25.76 6.41
CA LEU A 84 -23.54 -26.87 6.88
C LEU A 84 -23.97 -27.79 5.73
N ARG A 85 -24.30 -27.23 4.56
CA ARG A 85 -24.60 -28.04 3.36
C ARG A 85 -23.39 -28.85 2.90
N MET A 86 -22.17 -28.31 2.98
CA MET A 86 -20.96 -29.03 2.59
C MET A 86 -20.65 -30.15 3.58
N LEU A 87 -20.70 -29.88 4.88
CA LEU A 87 -20.48 -30.90 5.91
C LEU A 87 -21.51 -32.01 5.83
N ARG A 88 -22.79 -31.68 5.56
CA ARG A 88 -23.84 -32.68 5.37
C ARG A 88 -23.52 -33.62 4.21
N LYS A 89 -23.09 -33.09 3.07
CA LYS A 89 -22.67 -33.90 1.92
C LYS A 89 -21.46 -34.76 2.24
N ASN A 90 -20.47 -34.20 2.94
CA ASN A 90 -19.26 -34.96 3.30
C ASN A 90 -19.61 -36.12 4.24
N LEU A 91 -20.52 -35.90 5.19
CA LEU A 91 -21.00 -36.95 6.09
C LEU A 91 -21.82 -38.03 5.36
N GLU A 92 -22.64 -37.65 4.37
CA GLU A 92 -23.36 -38.62 3.52
C GLU A 92 -22.40 -39.48 2.69
N GLU A 93 -21.36 -38.89 2.09
CA GLU A 93 -20.33 -39.62 1.34
C GLU A 93 -19.46 -40.48 2.27
N GLU A 94 -19.09 -39.98 3.44
CA GLU A 94 -18.34 -40.73 4.45
C GLU A 94 -19.11 -41.99 4.88
N ALA A 95 -20.43 -41.89 5.07
CA ALA A 95 -21.28 -43.03 5.41
C ALA A 95 -21.27 -44.11 4.33
N VAL A 96 -21.20 -43.71 3.06
CA VAL A 96 -21.14 -44.64 1.92
C VAL A 96 -19.75 -45.28 1.81
N VAL A 97 -18.69 -44.49 1.96
CA VAL A 97 -17.30 -44.94 1.80
C VAL A 97 -16.83 -45.81 2.97
N MET A 98 -17.21 -45.47 4.20
CA MET A 98 -16.70 -46.12 5.43
C MET A 98 -17.58 -47.26 5.95
N LYS A 99 -18.63 -47.65 5.22
CA LYS A 99 -19.59 -48.69 5.64
C LYS A 99 -18.94 -50.04 5.99
N ASP A 100 -17.83 -50.38 5.33
CA ASP A 100 -17.17 -51.70 5.42
C ASP A 100 -16.01 -51.72 6.44
N VAL A 101 -15.68 -50.58 7.08
CA VAL A 101 -14.54 -50.46 7.99
C VAL A 101 -14.98 -50.74 9.43
N PRO A 102 -14.46 -51.79 10.09
CA PRO A 102 -14.88 -52.13 11.46
C PRO A 102 -14.39 -51.08 12.46
N GLY A 103 -15.29 -50.67 13.38
CA GLY A 103 -14.98 -49.71 14.44
C GLY A 103 -15.02 -48.23 14.03
N TRP A 104 -15.36 -47.92 12.77
CA TRP A 104 -15.55 -46.54 12.32
C TRP A 104 -16.87 -45.96 12.83
N LYS A 105 -16.82 -44.81 13.50
CA LYS A 105 -18.02 -44.07 13.92
C LYS A 105 -18.21 -42.86 13.03
N LEU A 106 -19.35 -42.83 12.34
CA LEU A 106 -19.68 -41.75 11.43
C LEU A 106 -19.84 -40.42 12.16
N GLY A 107 -19.11 -39.39 11.72
CA GLY A 107 -19.25 -38.02 12.25
C GLY A 107 -18.92 -37.88 13.74
N GLU A 108 -18.08 -38.77 14.28
CA GLU A 108 -17.60 -38.66 15.65
C GLU A 108 -16.77 -37.39 15.83
N ASN A 109 -17.05 -36.62 16.89
CA ASN A 109 -16.30 -35.42 17.18
C ASN A 109 -14.89 -35.81 17.67
N MET A 110 -13.87 -35.28 17.00
CA MET A 110 -12.46 -35.51 17.39
C MET A 110 -12.12 -34.81 18.72
N PHE A 111 -12.91 -33.82 19.12
CA PHE A 111 -12.72 -33.11 20.38
C PHE A 111 -13.59 -33.70 21.49
N HIS A 112 -13.04 -33.72 22.72
CA HIS A 112 -13.74 -34.16 23.93
C HIS A 112 -14.92 -33.26 24.37
N SER A 113 -15.19 -32.16 23.66
CA SER A 113 -16.19 -31.16 24.03
C SER A 113 -17.39 -31.19 23.10
N ASP A 114 -18.60 -31.01 23.64
CA ASP A 114 -19.84 -30.89 22.85
C ASP A 114 -20.02 -29.52 22.15
N ARG A 115 -19.02 -28.64 22.25
CA ARG A 115 -19.02 -27.33 21.60
C ARG A 115 -18.83 -27.50 20.09
N TRP A 116 -19.54 -26.69 19.31
CA TRP A 116 -19.27 -26.52 17.88
C TRP A 116 -17.88 -25.90 17.65
N HIS A 117 -17.05 -26.59 16.88
CA HIS A 117 -15.77 -26.08 16.41
C HIS A 117 -15.88 -25.67 14.94
N ILE A 118 -15.18 -24.60 14.57
CA ILE A 118 -15.17 -24.11 13.18
C ILE A 118 -14.41 -25.15 12.34
N PRO A 119 -15.01 -25.69 11.26
CA PRO A 119 -14.38 -26.71 10.47
C PRO A 119 -13.19 -26.15 9.70
N ILE A 120 -12.14 -26.95 9.58
CA ILE A 120 -10.92 -26.57 8.85
C ILE A 120 -11.21 -26.65 7.35
N SER A 121 -10.53 -25.85 6.52
CA SER A 121 -10.67 -25.91 5.06
C SER A 121 -10.46 -27.32 4.50
N GLY A 122 -9.55 -28.10 5.10
CA GLY A 122 -9.34 -29.51 4.76
C GLY A 122 -10.57 -30.39 5.00
N GLU A 123 -11.29 -30.20 6.10
CA GLU A 123 -12.50 -31.00 6.42
C GLU A 123 -13.68 -30.66 5.50
N VAL A 124 -13.77 -29.39 5.09
CA VAL A 124 -14.85 -28.91 4.23
C VAL A 124 -14.64 -29.31 2.77
N PHE A 125 -13.41 -29.21 2.28
CA PHE A 125 -13.09 -29.36 0.85
C PHE A 125 -12.35 -30.67 0.47
N ASN A 126 -12.04 -31.56 1.42
CA ASN A 126 -11.33 -32.84 1.17
C ASN A 126 -11.87 -33.68 0.01
N LEU A 127 -13.19 -33.81 -0.13
CA LEU A 127 -13.83 -34.65 -1.15
C LEU A 127 -14.01 -33.94 -2.50
N ARG A 128 -13.59 -32.68 -2.61
CA ARG A 128 -13.71 -31.89 -3.85
C ARG A 128 -12.48 -32.08 -4.74
N ASP A 129 -12.63 -31.66 -6.00
CA ASP A 129 -11.53 -31.66 -6.95
C ASP A 129 -10.36 -30.79 -6.45
N LYS A 130 -9.13 -31.21 -6.75
CA LYS A 130 -7.89 -30.53 -6.33
C LYS A 130 -7.88 -29.08 -6.79
N LYS A 131 -8.37 -28.79 -8.00
CA LYS A 131 -8.47 -27.42 -8.52
C LYS A 131 -9.36 -26.54 -7.63
N GLN A 132 -10.49 -27.08 -7.15
CA GLN A 132 -11.38 -26.35 -6.25
C GLN A 132 -10.73 -26.14 -4.88
N GLN A 133 -10.05 -27.16 -4.34
CA GLN A 133 -9.32 -27.05 -3.08
C GLN A 133 -8.24 -25.95 -3.15
N THR A 134 -7.38 -25.97 -4.18
CA THR A 134 -6.33 -24.96 -4.34
C THR A 134 -6.90 -23.55 -4.46
N ARG A 135 -8.02 -23.39 -5.18
CA ARG A 135 -8.69 -22.10 -5.32
C ARG A 135 -9.26 -21.59 -4.00
N GLU A 136 -9.92 -22.43 -3.20
CA GLU A 136 -10.53 -21.99 -1.95
C GLU A 136 -9.48 -21.75 -0.85
N ILE A 137 -8.38 -22.52 -0.85
CA ILE A 137 -7.30 -22.38 0.16
C ILE A 137 -6.37 -21.22 -0.17
N PHE A 138 -5.92 -21.11 -1.43
CA PHE A 138 -4.88 -20.16 -1.82
C PHE A 138 -5.36 -19.08 -2.79
N GLY A 139 -6.63 -19.09 -3.20
CA GLY A 139 -7.14 -18.17 -4.23
C GLY A 139 -6.94 -16.72 -3.87
N TYR A 140 -7.11 -16.33 -2.60
CA TYR A 140 -6.83 -14.97 -2.15
C TYR A 140 -5.35 -14.60 -2.31
N VAL A 141 -4.45 -15.48 -1.88
CA VAL A 141 -2.99 -15.26 -1.92
C VAL A 141 -2.47 -15.15 -3.35
N PHE A 142 -2.94 -16.01 -4.24
CA PHE A 142 -2.52 -16.00 -5.65
C PHE A 142 -3.29 -15.01 -6.54
N SER A 143 -4.26 -14.27 -5.99
CA SER A 143 -5.04 -13.26 -6.72
C SER A 143 -4.48 -11.84 -6.62
N LEU A 144 -3.49 -11.62 -5.77
CA LEU A 144 -2.72 -10.38 -5.60
C LEU A 144 -1.44 -10.41 -6.44
#